data_AF-A0ABD3ERV1-F1
#
_entry.id   AF-A0ABD3ERV1-F1
#
_cell.length_a   1.000
_cell.length_b   1.000
_cell.length_c   1.000
_cell.angle_alpha   90.00
_cell.angle_beta   90.00
_cell.angle_gamma   90.00
#
_symmetry.space_group_name_H-M   'P 1'
#
loop_
_entity.id
_entity.type
_entity.pdbx_description
1 polymer ?
#
loop_
_entity_poly.entity_id
_entity_poly.type
_entity_poly.pdbx_seq_one_letter_code
_entity_poly.pdbx_strand_id
1 'polypeptide(L)'
;MQRAFSQLANGKTKKFVLTGADGNLGRVAADYILDIAKPEEQVVITSYDLKTLPTESIKRWESKGAIVAKADYDDVEEMKRVFDGADAVALIST
;
A
#
# COMPACT_ATOMS: atom_id res chain seq x y z
N MET A 1 10.21 1.09 17.85
CA MET A 1 9.41 2.33 17.72
C MET A 1 8.68 2.27 16.37
N GLN A 2 7.55 1.56 16.31
CA GLN A 2 6.75 1.43 15.09
C GLN A 2 6.00 2.74 14.89
N ARG A 3 6.27 3.46 13.80
CA ARG A 3 5.42 4.60 13.38
C ARG A 3 4.01 4.04 13.21
N ALA A 4 3.05 4.59 13.94
CA ALA A 4 1.66 4.20 13.79
C ALA A 4 1.22 4.46 12.34
N PHE A 5 0.78 3.42 11.64
CA PHE A 5 0.20 3.50 10.29
C PHE A 5 -1.08 4.35 10.21
N SER A 6 -1.52 4.89 11.35
CA SER A 6 -2.64 5.81 11.51
C SER A 6 -2.27 7.27 11.22
N GLN A 7 -0.98 7.64 11.25
CA GLN A 7 -0.56 8.99 10.90
C GLN A 7 -0.20 9.07 9.42
N LEU A 8 -1.17 9.55 8.64
CA LEU A 8 -0.98 10.08 7.30
C LEU A 8 0.29 10.96 7.22
N ALA A 9 1.07 10.82 6.14
CA ALA A 9 2.23 11.69 5.93
C ALA A 9 1.80 13.17 5.83
N ASN A 10 2.70 14.10 6.16
CA ASN A 10 2.38 15.53 6.29
C ASN A 10 1.63 16.07 5.05
N GLY A 11 0.41 16.57 5.25
CA GLY A 11 -0.45 17.11 4.19
C GLY A 11 -1.37 16.10 3.49
N LYS A 12 -1.22 14.79 3.75
CA LYS A 12 -2.17 13.76 3.31
C LYS A 12 -3.42 13.79 4.21
N THR A 13 -4.60 13.65 3.61
CA THR A 13 -5.90 13.64 4.30
C THR A 13 -6.77 12.43 3.96
N LYS A 14 -6.37 11.64 2.94
CA LYS A 14 -7.03 10.38 2.57
C LYS A 14 -6.03 9.24 2.48
N LYS A 15 -6.46 8.02 2.77
CA LYS A 15 -5.65 6.80 2.70
C LYS A 15 -6.33 5.74 1.82
N PHE A 16 -5.60 5.27 0.82
CA PHE A 16 -6.01 4.17 -0.05
C PHE A 16 -5.05 2.99 0.14
N VAL A 17 -5.59 1.80 0.36
CA VAL A 17 -4.81 0.58 0.46
C VAL A 17 -5.07 -0.28 -0.78
N LEU A 18 -4.02 -0.75 -1.43
CA LEU A 18 -4.09 -1.71 -2.55
C LEU A 18 -3.37 -2.99 -2.15
N THR A 19 -4.08 -4.12 -2.21
CA THR A 19 -3.50 -5.44 -1.93
C THR A 19 -3.06 -6.19 -3.19
N GLY A 20 -2.28 -7.25 -3.01
CA GLY A 20 -1.90 -8.18 -4.08
C GLY A 20 -0.90 -7.64 -5.09
N ALA A 21 -0.05 -6.67 -4.70
CA ALA A 21 0.90 -6.02 -5.60
C ALA A 21 2.06 -6.91 -6.08
N ASP A 22 2.20 -8.10 -5.49
CA ASP A 22 3.11 -9.16 -5.91
C ASP A 22 2.64 -9.87 -7.20
N GLY A 23 1.33 -9.95 -7.41
CA GLY A 23 0.73 -10.45 -8.64
C GLY A 23 0.97 -9.51 -9.83
N ASN A 24 0.84 -10.03 -11.06
CA ASN A 24 1.03 -9.20 -12.26
C ASN A 24 -0.03 -8.09 -12.36
N LEU A 25 -1.31 -8.43 -12.14
CA LEU A 25 -2.40 -7.45 -12.16
C LEU A 25 -2.24 -6.40 -11.05
N GLY A 26 -1.95 -6.83 -9.83
CA GLY A 26 -1.76 -5.93 -8.70
C GLY A 26 -0.58 -4.99 -8.87
N ARG A 27 0.53 -5.46 -9.47
CA ARG A 27 1.67 -4.60 -9.79
C ARG A 27 1.32 -3.51 -10.80
N VAL A 28 0.57 -3.85 -11.85
CA VAL A 28 0.10 -2.84 -12.83
C VAL A 28 -0.85 -1.84 -12.18
N ALA A 29 -1.78 -2.32 -11.35
CA ALA A 29 -2.69 -1.44 -10.61
C ALA A 29 -1.93 -0.54 -9.61
N ALA A 30 -0.89 -1.06 -8.95
CA ALA A 30 -0.01 -0.32 -8.04
C ALA A 30 0.78 0.78 -8.76
N ASP A 31 1.26 0.52 -9.98
CA ASP A 31 1.89 1.55 -10.80
C ASP A 31 0.88 2.64 -11.20
N TYR A 32 -0.31 2.23 -11.67
CA TYR A 32 -1.33 3.16 -12.15
C TYR A 32 -1.94 4.03 -11.05
N ILE A 33 -2.24 3.45 -9.87
CA ILE A 33 -2.83 4.22 -8.76
C ILE A 33 -1.91 5.37 -8.34
N LEU A 34 -0.58 5.19 -8.45
CA LEU A 34 0.39 6.25 -8.14
C LEU A 34 0.48 7.34 -9.21
N ASP A 35 0.13 7.05 -10.46
CA ASP A 35 0.08 8.04 -11.54
C ASP A 35 -1.15 8.96 -11.44
N ILE A 36 -2.22 8.46 -10.82
CA ILE A 36 -3.49 9.19 -10.65
C ILE A 36 -3.72 9.73 -9.24
N ALA A 37 -2.91 9.29 -8.26
CA ALA A 37 -3.04 9.70 -6.87
C ALA A 37 -2.89 11.21 -6.73
N LYS A 38 -3.81 11.83 -5.99
CA LYS A 38 -3.75 13.27 -5.73
C LYS A 38 -2.76 13.59 -4.61
N PRO A 39 -2.26 14.84 -4.53
CA PRO A 39 -1.34 15.25 -3.49
C PRO A 39 -1.81 14.95 -2.07
N GLU A 40 -3.11 15.01 -1.80
CA GLU A 40 -3.73 14.73 -0.49
C GLU A 40 -3.92 13.23 -0.18
N GLU A 41 -3.69 12.33 -1.15
CA GLU A 41 -3.98 10.90 -1.04
C GLU A 41 -2.71 10.10 -0.72
N GLN A 42 -2.71 9.38 0.40
CA GLN A 42 -1.68 8.43 0.78
C GLN A 42 -2.03 7.06 0.20
N VAL A 43 -1.20 6.55 -0.70
CA VAL A 43 -1.32 5.19 -1.20
C VAL A 43 -0.47 4.25 -0.34
N VAL A 44 -1.05 3.14 0.07
CA VAL A 44 -0.37 2.01 0.72
C VAL A 44 -0.48 0.80 -0.20
N ILE A 45 0.66 0.32 -0.68
CA ILE A 45 0.76 -0.86 -1.54
C ILE A 45 1.18 -2.04 -0.68
N THR A 46 0.47 -3.16 -0.80
CA THR A 46 0.73 -4.33 0.04
C THR A 46 1.00 -5.61 -0.73
N SER A 47 1.75 -6.49 -0.07
CA SER A 47 1.98 -7.89 -0.44
C SER A 47 1.92 -8.74 0.85
N TYR A 48 1.60 -10.03 0.72
CA TYR A 48 1.67 -10.97 1.84
C TYR A 48 3.13 -11.23 2.27
N ASP A 49 4.10 -11.12 1.35
CA ASP A 49 5.53 -11.16 1.65
C ASP A 49 6.25 -10.09 0.82
N LEU A 50 6.92 -9.14 1.49
CA LEU A 50 7.63 -8.06 0.79
C LEU A 50 8.78 -8.56 -0.08
N LYS A 51 9.30 -9.77 0.16
CA LYS A 51 10.35 -10.39 -0.66
C LYS A 51 9.88 -10.80 -2.06
N THR A 52 8.57 -10.93 -2.27
CA THR A 52 8.02 -11.28 -3.59
C THR A 52 7.98 -10.07 -4.53
N LEU A 53 8.09 -8.86 -3.98
CA LEU A 53 8.06 -7.62 -4.75
C LEU A 53 9.44 -7.35 -5.39
N PRO A 54 9.49 -7.01 -6.69
CA PRO A 54 10.75 -6.58 -7.31
C PRO A 54 11.28 -5.31 -6.67
N THR A 55 12.57 -5.29 -6.29
CA THR A 55 13.23 -4.15 -5.62
C THR A 55 13.03 -2.83 -6.34
N GLU A 56 13.08 -2.84 -7.68
CA GLU A 56 12.90 -1.62 -8.49
C GLU A 56 11.45 -1.10 -8.47
N SER A 57 10.47 -1.97 -8.23
CA SER A 57 9.08 -1.54 -8.02
C SER A 57 8.92 -0.86 -6.66
N ILE A 58 9.49 -1.43 -5.60
CA ILE A 58 9.47 -0.83 -4.25
C ILE A 58 10.08 0.58 -4.30
N LYS A 59 11.30 0.73 -4.85
CA LYS A 59 11.97 2.03 -4.97
C LYS A 59 11.14 3.06 -5.73
N ARG A 60 10.55 2.66 -6.88
CA ARG A 60 9.72 3.54 -7.71
C ARG A 60 8.46 3.99 -6.96
N TRP A 61 7.83 3.10 -6.20
CA TRP A 61 6.63 3.41 -5.44
C TRP A 61 6.93 4.36 -4.28
N GLU A 62 7.98 4.08 -3.52
CA GLU A 62 8.43 4.92 -2.41
C GLU A 62 8.88 6.30 -2.90
N SER A 63 9.54 6.40 -4.05
CA SER A 63 9.93 7.70 -4.64
C SER A 63 8.73 8.56 -5.06
N LYS A 64 7.57 7.94 -5.29
CA LYS A 64 6.28 8.63 -5.53
C LYS A 64 5.49 8.88 -4.24
N GLY A 65 6.06 8.57 -3.08
CA GLY A 65 5.45 8.79 -1.77
C GLY A 65 4.47 7.69 -1.33
N ALA A 66 4.47 6.54 -1.99
CA ALA A 66 3.74 5.37 -1.52
C ALA A 66 4.38 4.80 -0.25
N ILE A 67 3.56 4.15 0.57
CA ILE A 67 4.05 3.27 1.65
C ILE A 67 3.94 1.84 1.14
N VAL A 68 5.02 1.06 1.25
CA VAL A 68 4.99 -0.37 0.98
C VAL A 68 4.90 -1.11 2.32
N ALA A 69 3.87 -1.94 2.50
CA ALA A 69 3.59 -2.62 3.77
C ALA A 69 3.25 -4.10 3.57
N LYS A 70 3.62 -4.94 4.53
CA LYS A 70 3.16 -6.33 4.56
C LYS A 70 1.70 -6.36 4.99
N ALA A 71 0.86 -7.12 4.29
CA ALA A 71 -0.51 -7.44 4.70
C ALA A 71 -0.81 -8.90 4.36
N ASP A 72 -0.57 -9.78 5.32
CA ASP A 72 -0.82 -11.22 5.24
C ASP A 72 -2.28 -11.53 5.59
N TYR A 73 -2.98 -12.25 4.71
CA TYR A 73 -4.38 -12.59 4.91
C TYR A 73 -4.62 -13.56 6.07
N ASP A 74 -3.58 -14.30 6.47
CA ASP A 74 -3.64 -15.19 7.64
C ASP A 74 -3.35 -14.43 8.96
N ASP A 75 -2.83 -13.20 8.91
CA ASP A 75 -2.63 -12.32 10.08
C ASP A 75 -3.66 -11.18 10.09
N VAL A 76 -4.81 -11.46 10.70
CA VAL A 76 -5.92 -10.51 10.85
C VAL A 76 -5.49 -9.23 11.58
N GLU A 77 -4.60 -9.32 12.56
CA GLU A 77 -4.17 -8.14 13.31
C GLU A 77 -3.22 -7.28 12.49
N GLU A 78 -2.39 -7.87 11.63
CA GLU A 78 -1.62 -7.14 10.63
C GLU A 78 -2.51 -6.42 9.63
N MET A 79 -3.52 -7.11 9.07
CA MET A 79 -4.49 -6.47 8.17
C MET A 79 -5.20 -5.29 8.83
N LYS A 80 -5.69 -5.45 10.07
CA LYS A 80 -6.31 -4.35 10.83
C LYS A 80 -5.37 -3.15 10.97
N ARG A 81 -4.09 -3.37 11.30
CA ARG A 81 -3.09 -2.29 11.42
C ARG A 81 -2.86 -1.57 10.09
N VAL A 82 -2.83 -2.30 8.97
CA VAL A 82 -2.64 -1.71 7.64
C VAL A 82 -3.87 -0.93 7.19
N PHE A 83 -5.06 -1.48 7.41
CA PHE A 83 -6.34 -0.90 7.00
C PHE A 83 -6.83 0.22 7.92
N ASP A 84 -6.29 0.34 9.13
CA ASP A 84 -6.68 1.39 10.07
C ASP A 84 -6.60 2.79 9.43
N GLY A 85 -7.70 3.53 9.50
CA GLY A 85 -7.82 4.86 8.90
C GLY A 85 -7.83 4.90 7.36
N ALA A 86 -8.01 3.77 6.67
CA ALA A 86 -8.19 3.76 5.22
C ALA A 86 -9.59 4.26 4.81
N ASP A 87 -9.64 5.18 3.85
CA ASP A 87 -10.90 5.61 3.23
C ASP A 87 -11.43 4.54 2.28
N ALA A 88 -10.55 3.80 1.60
CA ALA A 88 -10.90 2.64 0.81
C ALA A 88 -9.76 1.62 0.72
N VAL A 89 -10.14 0.36 0.54
CA VAL A 89 -9.24 -0.77 0.32
C VAL A 89 -9.62 -1.44 -1.00
N ALA A 90 -8.68 -1.50 -1.94
CA ALA A 90 -8.78 -2.26 -3.17
C ALA A 90 -8.20 -3.66 -2.95
N LEU A 91 -9.05 -4.67 -3.02
CA LEU A 91 -8.66 -6.07 -2.84
C LEU A 91 -8.37 -6.69 -4.21
N ILE A 92 -7.12 -7.08 -4.43
CA ILE A 92 -6.71 -7.88 -5.59
C ILE A 92 -6.14 -9.19 -5.06
N SER A 93 -6.77 -10.28 -5.46
CA SER A 93 -6.35 -11.64 -5.16
C SER A 93 -6.71 -12.50 -6.37
N THR A 94 -5.74 -13.26 -6.86
CA THR A 94 -5.84 -14.14 -8.03
C THR A 94 -5.39 -15.53 -7.66
#